data_AF-A0A6L8LRL7-F1
#
_entry.id   AF-A0A6L8LRL7-F1
#
_cell.length_a   1.000
_cell.length_b   1.000
_cell.length_c   1.000
_cell.angle_alpha   90.00
_cell.angle_beta   90.00
_cell.angle_gamma   90.00
#
_symmetry.space_group_name_H-M   'P 1'
#
loop_
_entity.id
_entity.type
_entity.pdbx_description
1 polymer ?
#
loop_
_entity_poly.entity_id
_entity_poly.type
_entity_poly.pdbx_seq_one_letter_code
_entity_poly.pdbx_strand_id
1 'polypeptide(L)'
;MMRIFGQTITSNIFSKSDKSHKSALPKWQKLQEDTLKTVDAYKRMGRDRVDTAHIKPKQFLVHTIRDFKQESPLLSQKAEELLSSWDVVSTSVVETGQHSRSQWADVGLILAAPAQNIISTSPHDVKFQNHAGNEVDKPKNTYALTESYFKGQGKQGYTPEGGTYAKIDAPKSVIDSTDGKYNEVLVVGKPNIRTYEGYNATKNVKVCGIYCHQMLNDNKAKNLSTYEKNNQLIEKLLIANPGLTVFKEFTWTGNITMNNADRIKSYVNTFK
;
A
#
# COMPACT_ATOMS: atom_id res chain seq x y z
N MET A 1 0.11 -25.08 -13.79
CA MET A 1 0.16 -25.50 -12.38
C MET A 1 1.62 -25.70 -12.00
N MET A 2 2.00 -25.23 -10.81
CA MET A 2 3.33 -25.42 -10.24
C MET A 2 3.26 -26.41 -9.08
N ARG A 3 4.32 -27.20 -8.83
CA ARG A 3 4.43 -28.00 -7.61
C ARG A 3 5.37 -27.30 -6.62
N ILE A 4 4.88 -27.01 -5.41
CA ILE A 4 5.69 -26.49 -4.31
C ILE A 4 5.40 -27.33 -3.08
N PHE A 5 6.44 -27.79 -2.38
CA PHE A 5 6.32 -28.66 -1.20
C PHE A 5 5.46 -29.90 -1.44
N GLY A 6 5.56 -30.49 -2.64
CA GLY A 6 4.75 -31.65 -3.03
C GLY A 6 3.27 -31.35 -3.32
N GLN A 7 2.82 -30.11 -3.16
CA GLN A 7 1.46 -29.68 -3.44
C GLN A 7 1.35 -29.04 -4.82
N THR A 8 0.27 -29.36 -5.53
CA THR A 8 -0.05 -28.73 -6.81
C THR A 8 -0.76 -27.41 -6.55
N ILE A 9 -0.18 -26.32 -7.05
CA ILE A 9 -0.72 -24.97 -6.94
C ILE A 9 -1.32 -24.57 -8.28
N THR A 10 -2.56 -24.11 -8.23
CA THR A 10 -3.38 -23.62 -9.33
C THR A 10 -3.01 -22.20 -9.78
N SER A 11 -1.72 -21.89 -9.79
CA SER A 11 -1.19 -20.63 -10.29
C SER A 11 0.14 -20.83 -10.99
N ASN A 12 0.37 -20.04 -12.04
CA ASN A 12 1.59 -20.01 -12.83
C ASN A 12 2.21 -18.61 -12.91
N ILE A 13 1.78 -17.65 -12.07
CA ILE A 13 2.21 -16.24 -12.16
C ILE A 13 3.73 -16.06 -12.14
N PHE A 14 4.48 -17.02 -11.58
CA PHE A 14 5.93 -16.97 -11.49
C PHE A 14 6.65 -17.41 -12.79
N SER A 15 5.94 -18.04 -13.74
CA SER A 15 6.50 -18.44 -15.04
C SER A 15 6.33 -17.34 -16.08
N LYS A 16 7.32 -17.17 -16.96
CA LYS A 16 7.27 -16.22 -18.09
C LYS A 16 6.12 -16.49 -19.08
N SER A 17 5.53 -17.68 -19.00
CA SER A 17 4.39 -18.08 -19.83
C SER A 17 3.06 -17.48 -19.34
N ASP A 18 3.00 -17.01 -18.09
CA ASP A 18 1.79 -16.41 -17.55
C ASP A 18 1.51 -15.05 -18.19
N LYS A 19 0.24 -14.77 -18.48
CA LYS A 19 -0.19 -13.53 -19.14
C LYS A 19 0.21 -12.28 -18.36
N SER A 20 0.28 -12.35 -17.03
CA SER A 20 0.61 -11.23 -16.16
C SER A 20 2.01 -10.66 -16.43
N HIS A 21 2.96 -11.48 -16.89
CA HIS A 21 4.31 -11.03 -17.27
C HIS A 21 4.31 -10.03 -18.43
N LYS A 22 3.35 -10.16 -19.34
CA LYS A 22 3.20 -9.25 -20.48
C LYS A 22 2.21 -8.13 -20.20
N SER A 23 1.17 -8.37 -19.39
CA SER A 23 0.05 -7.44 -19.25
C SER A 23 0.04 -6.62 -17.96
N ALA A 24 0.57 -7.14 -16.85
CA ALA A 24 0.44 -6.56 -15.51
C ALA A 24 1.78 -6.13 -14.91
N LEU A 25 2.81 -6.98 -14.88
CA LEU A 25 4.13 -6.65 -14.33
C LEU A 25 4.77 -5.41 -14.99
N PRO A 26 4.68 -5.18 -16.32
CA PRO A 26 5.17 -3.95 -16.93
C PRO A 26 4.44 -2.69 -16.43
N LYS A 27 3.16 -2.80 -16.05
CA LYS A 27 2.39 -1.68 -15.50
C LYS A 27 2.79 -1.39 -14.04
N TRP A 28 3.15 -2.40 -13.27
CA TRP A 28 3.78 -2.22 -11.95
C TRP A 28 5.15 -1.55 -12.06
N GLN A 29 5.96 -1.94 -13.05
CA GLN A 29 7.23 -1.27 -13.33
C GLN A 29 7.01 0.21 -13.67
N LYS A 30 6.01 0.50 -14.50
CA LYS A 30 5.62 1.88 -14.84
C LYS A 30 5.17 2.69 -13.62
N LEU A 31 4.37 2.10 -12.74
CA LEU A 31 3.95 2.73 -11.47
C LEU A 31 5.15 3.08 -10.58
N GLN A 32 6.13 2.18 -10.48
CA GLN A 32 7.37 2.45 -9.75
C GLN A 32 8.10 3.67 -10.30
N GLU A 33 8.32 3.72 -11.62
CA GLU A 33 9.01 4.83 -12.29
C GLU A 33 8.27 6.15 -12.12
N ASP A 34 6.94 6.14 -12.27
CA ASP A 34 6.12 7.34 -12.15
C ASP A 34 6.06 7.84 -10.70
N THR A 35 6.09 6.95 -9.72
CA THR A 35 6.23 7.30 -8.29
C THR A 35 7.54 8.03 -8.05
N LEU A 36 8.67 7.47 -8.50
CA LEU A 36 10.00 8.07 -8.35
C LEU A 36 10.07 9.46 -9.01
N LYS A 37 9.57 9.58 -10.25
CA LYS A 37 9.55 10.84 -11.01
C LYS A 37 8.68 11.89 -10.32
N THR A 38 7.51 11.50 -9.83
CA THR A 38 6.57 12.43 -9.20
C THR A 38 7.16 13.01 -7.91
N VAL A 39 7.68 12.15 -7.04
CA VAL A 39 8.29 12.58 -5.78
C VAL A 39 9.54 13.45 -6.01
N ASP A 40 10.42 13.03 -6.92
CA ASP A 40 11.63 13.79 -7.25
C ASP A 40 11.31 15.20 -7.80
N ALA A 41 10.27 15.31 -8.64
CA ALA A 41 9.84 16.60 -9.16
C ALA A 41 9.39 17.56 -8.04
N TYR A 42 8.55 17.10 -7.10
CA TYR A 42 8.10 17.95 -5.99
C TYR A 42 9.23 18.31 -5.02
N LYS A 43 10.15 17.37 -4.76
CA LYS A 43 11.34 17.63 -3.95
C LYS A 43 12.22 18.72 -4.59
N ARG A 44 12.47 18.66 -5.90
CA ARG A 44 13.24 19.70 -6.62
C ARG A 44 12.57 21.08 -6.62
N MET A 45 11.25 21.13 -6.48
CA MET A 45 10.49 22.38 -6.35
C MET A 45 10.48 22.94 -4.93
N GLY A 46 11.15 22.29 -3.96
CA GLY A 46 11.10 22.67 -2.54
C GLY A 46 9.71 22.50 -1.92
N ARG A 47 8.87 21.63 -2.50
CA ARG A 47 7.51 21.38 -2.02
C ARG A 47 7.48 20.12 -1.17
N ASP A 48 7.70 20.29 0.13
CA ASP A 48 7.69 19.19 1.09
C ASP A 48 6.28 18.76 1.50
N ARG A 49 5.27 19.61 1.22
CA ARG A 49 3.85 19.31 1.41
C ARG A 49 3.08 19.63 0.15
N VAL A 50 2.30 18.66 -0.33
CA VAL A 50 1.54 18.72 -1.58
C VAL A 50 0.08 18.43 -1.29
N ASP A 51 -0.79 19.40 -1.59
CA ASP A 51 -2.24 19.17 -1.65
C ASP A 51 -2.55 18.47 -2.99
N THR A 52 -2.99 17.22 -2.88
CA THR A 52 -3.29 16.38 -4.05
C THR A 52 -4.47 16.87 -4.87
N ALA A 53 -5.36 17.70 -4.30
CA ALA A 53 -6.45 18.32 -5.04
C ALA A 53 -5.97 19.31 -6.12
N HIS A 54 -4.71 19.73 -6.08
CA HIS A 54 -4.11 20.71 -7.00
C HIS A 54 -3.12 20.09 -7.98
N ILE A 55 -3.06 18.75 -8.05
CA ILE A 55 -2.18 18.03 -8.97
C ILE A 55 -3.00 17.08 -9.84
N LYS A 56 -2.46 16.70 -11.00
CA LYS A 56 -3.10 15.65 -11.80
C LYS A 56 -3.14 14.35 -10.99
N PRO A 57 -4.22 13.56 -11.05
CA PRO A 57 -4.31 12.27 -10.36
C PRO A 57 -3.06 11.41 -10.54
N LYS A 58 -2.60 10.82 -9.44
CA LYS A 58 -1.43 9.94 -9.37
C LYS A 58 -1.80 8.64 -8.70
N GLN A 59 -1.24 7.55 -9.20
CA GLN A 59 -1.32 6.27 -8.53
C GLN A 59 -0.10 6.11 -7.63
N PHE A 60 -0.31 5.59 -6.43
CA PHE A 60 0.75 5.25 -5.49
C PHE A 60 0.52 3.88 -4.88
N LEU A 61 1.62 3.19 -4.56
CA LEU A 61 1.58 2.03 -3.68
C LEU A 61 1.84 2.51 -2.25
N VAL A 62 0.95 2.20 -1.32
CA VAL A 62 0.96 2.77 0.03
C VAL A 62 0.93 1.67 1.09
N HIS A 63 1.89 1.70 2.01
CA HIS A 63 1.84 0.91 3.25
C HIS A 63 1.28 1.77 4.37
N THR A 64 0.04 1.52 4.78
CA THR A 64 -0.61 2.32 5.84
C THR A 64 -0.11 1.95 7.23
N ILE A 65 0.03 2.95 8.09
CA ILE A 65 0.51 2.80 9.47
C ILE A 65 -0.63 3.15 10.42
N ARG A 66 -0.84 2.31 11.44
CA ARG A 66 -1.90 2.49 12.43
C ARG A 66 -1.33 2.89 13.79
N ASP A 67 -2.08 3.75 14.49
CA ASP A 67 -2.13 3.96 15.96
C ASP A 67 -0.81 4.03 16.74
N PHE A 68 -0.62 5.16 17.44
CA PHE A 68 0.43 5.42 18.44
C PHE A 68 0.51 4.44 19.63
N LYS A 69 -0.43 3.49 19.76
CA LYS A 69 -0.61 2.68 20.98
C LYS A 69 0.37 1.52 21.12
N GLN A 70 0.90 1.04 20.00
CA GLN A 70 1.97 0.06 19.94
C GLN A 70 3.00 0.71 19.03
N GLU A 71 4.11 1.20 19.58
CA GLU A 71 5.10 1.95 18.83
C GLU A 71 5.60 1.11 17.64
N SER A 72 4.98 1.30 16.48
CA SER A 72 5.40 0.62 15.26
C SER A 72 6.88 0.95 15.05
N PRO A 73 7.74 -0.03 14.76
CA PRO A 73 9.15 0.23 14.51
C PRO A 73 9.39 1.22 13.35
N LEU A 74 8.39 1.42 12.48
CA LEU A 74 8.39 2.46 11.44
C LEU A 74 8.38 3.90 11.99
N LEU A 75 8.05 4.10 13.27
CA LEU A 75 8.04 5.42 13.92
C LEU A 75 9.39 5.81 14.54
N SER A 76 10.31 4.86 14.67
CA SER A 76 11.61 5.07 15.32
C SER A 76 12.79 4.61 14.47
N GLN A 77 12.56 3.83 13.42
CA GLN A 77 13.58 3.33 12.51
C GLN A 77 13.30 3.82 11.08
N LYS A 78 14.37 3.91 10.29
CA LYS A 78 14.25 4.23 8.87
C LYS A 78 13.48 3.13 8.15
N ALA A 79 12.35 3.50 7.56
CA ALA A 79 11.37 2.55 7.05
C ALA A 79 11.93 1.70 5.91
N GLU A 80 12.76 2.27 5.04
CA GLU A 80 13.37 1.52 3.92
C GLU A 80 14.23 0.34 4.41
N GLU A 81 15.02 0.54 5.47
CA GLU A 81 15.87 -0.50 6.06
C GLU A 81 15.02 -1.56 6.75
N LEU A 82 14.01 -1.15 7.51
CA LEU A 82 13.10 -2.07 8.18
C LEU A 82 12.31 -2.92 7.18
N LEU A 83 11.72 -2.32 6.15
CA LEU A 83 10.97 -3.03 5.12
C LEU A 83 11.86 -4.02 4.36
N SER A 84 13.16 -3.72 4.19
CA SER A 84 14.12 -4.64 3.56
C SER A 84 14.34 -5.94 4.35
N SER A 85 13.96 -5.96 5.64
CA SER A 85 14.03 -7.15 6.48
C SER A 85 12.74 -7.99 6.46
N TRP A 86 11.63 -7.43 5.96
CA TRP A 86 10.32 -8.08 5.99
C TRP A 86 10.14 -9.04 4.82
N ASP A 87 9.64 -10.24 5.10
CA ASP A 87 9.34 -11.23 4.07
C ASP A 87 8.25 -10.74 3.11
N VAL A 88 7.14 -10.24 3.67
CA VAL A 88 6.02 -9.66 2.92
C VAL A 88 5.49 -8.43 3.64
N VAL A 89 5.27 -7.36 2.86
CA VAL A 89 4.66 -6.10 3.25
C VAL A 89 3.26 -6.06 2.62
N SER A 90 2.24 -5.87 3.44
CA SER A 90 0.88 -5.61 2.95
C SER A 90 0.73 -4.13 2.62
N THR A 91 0.19 -3.83 1.44
CA THR A 91 0.08 -2.48 0.88
C THR A 91 -1.23 -2.32 0.13
N SER A 92 -1.58 -1.10 -0.25
CA SER A 92 -2.71 -0.82 -1.14
C SER A 92 -2.25 0.05 -2.29
N VAL A 93 -2.83 -0.14 -3.47
CA VAL A 93 -2.72 0.83 -4.56
C VAL A 93 -3.83 1.88 -4.41
N VAL A 94 -3.44 3.14 -4.45
CA VAL A 94 -4.33 4.30 -4.32
C VAL A 94 -4.25 5.17 -5.57
N GLU A 95 -5.30 5.93 -5.84
CA GLU A 95 -5.31 6.99 -6.85
C GLU A 95 -5.74 8.31 -6.20
N THR A 96 -4.88 9.32 -6.28
CA THR A 96 -5.14 10.63 -5.67
C THR A 96 -6.21 11.40 -6.43
N GLY A 97 -7.00 12.20 -5.73
CA GLY A 97 -8.04 13.03 -6.33
C GLY A 97 -9.31 12.24 -6.67
N GLN A 98 -9.40 10.98 -6.24
CA GLN A 98 -10.61 10.15 -6.34
C GLN A 98 -11.39 10.18 -5.02
N HIS A 99 -12.72 10.11 -5.11
CA HIS A 99 -13.61 10.23 -3.95
C HIS A 99 -13.61 8.98 -3.04
N SER A 100 -13.22 7.82 -3.56
CA SER A 100 -13.16 6.56 -2.81
C SER A 100 -11.75 6.30 -2.30
N ARG A 101 -11.60 6.29 -0.97
CA ARG A 101 -10.40 5.77 -0.32
C ARG A 101 -10.26 4.28 -0.62
N SER A 102 -9.07 3.85 -1.02
CA SER A 102 -8.70 2.45 -1.27
C SER A 102 -7.65 1.90 -0.29
N GLN A 103 -7.36 2.63 0.80
CA GLN A 103 -6.33 2.29 1.81
C GLN A 103 -6.88 2.19 3.23
N TRP A 104 -6.38 1.24 4.04
CA TRP A 104 -6.95 0.93 5.36
C TRP A 104 -6.89 2.09 6.36
N ALA A 105 -5.71 2.67 6.61
CA ALA A 105 -5.50 3.80 7.53
C ALA A 105 -5.24 5.14 6.80
N ASP A 106 -5.34 6.27 7.51
CA ASP A 106 -5.29 7.61 6.89
C ASP A 106 -3.89 7.93 6.39
N VAL A 107 -2.87 7.55 7.16
CA VAL A 107 -1.47 7.85 6.88
C VAL A 107 -0.73 6.58 6.45
N GLY A 108 0.09 6.69 5.42
CA GLY A 108 0.94 5.61 4.97
C GLY A 108 2.19 6.10 4.25
N LEU A 109 3.14 5.17 4.06
CA LEU A 109 4.37 5.41 3.30
C LEU A 109 4.13 5.09 1.84
N ILE A 110 4.48 6.02 0.95
CA ILE A 110 4.51 5.81 -0.50
C ILE A 110 5.75 4.99 -0.85
N LEU A 111 5.54 3.85 -1.51
CA LEU A 111 6.58 2.90 -1.87
C LEU A 111 6.80 2.87 -3.39
N ALA A 112 8.07 2.89 -3.81
CA ALA A 112 8.46 2.56 -5.17
C ALA A 112 8.99 1.12 -5.22
N ALA A 113 8.07 0.16 -5.14
CA ALA A 113 8.38 -1.26 -5.23
C ALA A 113 8.67 -1.67 -6.69
N PRO A 114 9.81 -2.34 -6.97
CA PRO A 114 10.05 -2.95 -8.27
C PRO A 114 8.96 -3.99 -8.62
N ALA A 115 8.68 -4.17 -9.92
CA ALA A 115 7.65 -5.13 -10.35
C ALA A 115 7.90 -6.54 -9.83
N GLN A 116 9.17 -6.98 -9.77
CA GLN A 116 9.52 -8.31 -9.26
C GLN A 116 9.28 -8.49 -7.75
N ASN A 117 9.08 -7.41 -7.00
CA ASN A 117 8.73 -7.47 -5.58
C ASN A 117 7.22 -7.67 -5.37
N ILE A 118 6.37 -7.37 -6.34
CA ILE A 118 4.92 -7.56 -6.23
C ILE A 118 4.61 -9.04 -6.41
N ILE A 119 3.99 -9.71 -5.45
CA ILE A 119 3.68 -11.16 -5.53
C ILE A 119 2.18 -11.46 -5.53
N SER A 120 1.35 -10.56 -5.01
CA SER A 120 -0.10 -10.72 -5.03
C SER A 120 -0.80 -9.39 -5.18
N THR A 121 -1.95 -9.39 -5.84
CA THR A 121 -2.88 -8.28 -5.93
C THR A 121 -4.31 -8.77 -5.73
N SER A 122 -5.10 -8.03 -4.96
CA SER A 122 -6.52 -8.27 -4.77
C SER A 122 -7.27 -6.95 -4.69
N PRO A 123 -8.44 -6.82 -5.35
CA PRO A 123 -9.30 -5.64 -5.21
C PRO A 123 -9.97 -5.51 -3.83
N HIS A 124 -9.83 -6.51 -2.95
CA HIS A 124 -10.33 -6.50 -1.58
C HIS A 124 -9.20 -6.83 -0.59
N ASP A 125 -9.39 -6.49 0.68
CA ASP A 125 -8.57 -6.99 1.79
C ASP A 125 -8.70 -8.52 1.88
N VAL A 126 -7.59 -9.23 1.71
CA VAL A 126 -7.55 -10.70 1.71
C VAL A 126 -7.01 -11.27 3.02
N LYS A 127 -6.96 -10.46 4.08
CA LYS A 127 -6.62 -10.88 5.46
C LYS A 127 -5.33 -11.71 5.51
N PHE A 128 -4.33 -11.34 4.71
CA PHE A 128 -3.10 -12.11 4.60
C PHE A 128 -2.38 -12.23 5.96
N GLN A 129 -1.83 -13.41 6.24
CA GLN A 129 -1.11 -13.69 7.49
C GLN A 129 0.35 -13.24 7.41
N ASN A 130 0.58 -11.93 7.33
CA ASN A 130 1.90 -11.30 7.19
C ASN A 130 2.93 -11.62 8.29
N HIS A 131 2.53 -12.27 9.40
CA HIS A 131 3.42 -12.71 10.49
C HIS A 131 3.36 -14.22 10.76
N ALA A 132 2.84 -15.02 9.82
CA ALA A 132 2.76 -16.47 9.97
C ALA A 132 4.13 -17.07 10.32
N GLY A 133 4.17 -17.90 11.38
CA GLY A 133 5.38 -18.55 11.86
C GLY A 133 6.29 -17.71 12.77
N ASN A 134 5.90 -16.48 13.13
CA ASN A 134 6.60 -15.60 14.09
C ASN A 134 5.79 -15.41 15.38
N GLU A 135 5.29 -16.50 15.95
CA GLU A 135 4.52 -16.47 17.20
C GLU A 135 5.44 -16.25 18.41
N VAL A 136 5.01 -15.42 19.35
CA VAL A 136 5.74 -15.18 20.61
C VAL A 136 5.86 -16.51 21.37
N ASP A 137 7.03 -16.77 21.94
CA ASP A 137 7.35 -17.97 22.73
C ASP A 137 7.31 -19.32 21.99
N LYS A 138 7.27 -19.31 20.64
CA LYS A 138 7.34 -20.53 19.83
C LYS A 138 8.55 -20.53 18.88
N PRO A 139 9.09 -21.71 18.54
CA PRO A 139 10.11 -21.82 17.49
C PRO A 139 9.60 -21.21 16.18
N LYS A 140 10.45 -20.40 15.54
CA LYS A 140 10.12 -19.75 14.28
C LYS A 140 9.87 -20.79 13.19
N ASN A 141 8.66 -20.81 12.63
CA ASN A 141 8.35 -21.62 11.45
C ASN A 141 8.58 -20.79 10.18
N THR A 142 9.75 -20.95 9.57
CA THR A 142 10.17 -20.19 8.39
C THR A 142 9.36 -20.52 7.12
N TYR A 143 8.61 -21.61 7.10
CA TYR A 143 7.79 -22.02 5.95
C TYR A 143 6.34 -21.55 6.03
N ALA A 144 5.84 -21.24 7.24
CA ALA A 144 4.43 -20.94 7.49
C ALA A 144 3.88 -19.84 6.56
N LEU A 145 4.64 -18.76 6.35
CA LEU A 145 4.22 -17.67 5.46
C LEU A 145 4.06 -18.13 4.01
N THR A 146 5.00 -18.93 3.52
CA THR A 146 4.99 -19.45 2.16
C THR A 146 3.84 -20.46 1.98
N GLU A 147 3.60 -21.31 2.98
CA GLU A 147 2.45 -22.21 2.97
C GLU A 147 1.12 -21.44 2.98
N SER A 148 0.96 -20.45 3.86
CA SER A 148 -0.25 -19.61 3.90
C SER A 148 -0.50 -18.92 2.57
N TYR A 149 0.57 -18.42 1.92
CA TYR A 149 0.49 -17.81 0.61
C TYR A 149 0.00 -18.78 -0.48
N PHE A 150 0.59 -19.97 -0.56
CA PHE A 150 0.27 -20.91 -1.64
C PHE A 150 -1.02 -21.69 -1.41
N LYS A 151 -1.35 -22.01 -0.16
CA LYS A 151 -2.58 -22.70 0.25
C LYS A 151 -3.77 -21.76 0.45
N GLY A 152 -3.58 -20.45 0.30
CA GLY A 152 -4.65 -19.48 0.47
C GLY A 152 -5.16 -19.37 1.91
N GLN A 153 -4.31 -19.56 2.92
CA GLN A 153 -4.73 -19.54 4.33
C GLN A 153 -4.62 -18.13 4.91
N GLY A 154 -5.77 -17.47 5.10
CA GLY A 154 -5.87 -16.13 5.69
C GLY A 154 -6.17 -16.14 7.19
N LYS A 155 -6.16 -14.95 7.81
CA LYS A 155 -6.60 -14.80 9.21
C LYS A 155 -8.08 -15.18 9.34
N GLN A 156 -8.46 -15.73 10.49
CA GLN A 156 -9.86 -16.09 10.80
C GLN A 156 -10.50 -17.06 9.78
N GLY A 157 -9.71 -17.99 9.22
CA GLY A 157 -10.23 -18.98 8.27
C GLY A 157 -10.56 -18.44 6.87
N TYR A 158 -10.14 -17.21 6.56
CA TYR A 158 -10.31 -16.65 5.22
C TYR A 158 -9.58 -17.49 4.15
N THR A 159 -10.19 -17.61 2.96
CA THR A 159 -9.59 -18.24 1.78
C THR A 159 -9.85 -17.36 0.55
N PRO A 160 -8.80 -16.97 -0.21
CA PRO A 160 -8.97 -16.16 -1.41
C PRO A 160 -9.61 -16.98 -2.54
N GLU A 161 -10.26 -16.28 -3.46
CA GLU A 161 -10.77 -16.87 -4.70
C GLU A 161 -9.64 -17.58 -5.46
N GLY A 162 -9.90 -18.79 -5.96
CA GLY A 162 -8.90 -19.62 -6.63
C GLY A 162 -7.96 -20.39 -5.70
N GLY A 163 -8.12 -20.25 -4.36
CA GLY A 163 -7.44 -21.05 -3.35
C GLY A 163 -5.96 -20.68 -3.11
N THR A 164 -5.50 -19.56 -3.66
CA THR A 164 -4.12 -19.09 -3.51
C THR A 164 -4.06 -17.56 -3.59
N TYR A 165 -3.07 -16.96 -2.95
CA TYR A 165 -2.82 -15.52 -3.08
C TYR A 165 -2.05 -15.18 -4.37
N ALA A 166 -1.57 -16.18 -5.12
CA ALA A 166 -0.74 -16.01 -6.30
C ALA A 166 -1.52 -15.52 -7.54
N LYS A 167 -1.97 -14.26 -7.49
CA LYS A 167 -2.69 -13.54 -8.55
C LYS A 167 -2.05 -12.16 -8.76
N ILE A 168 -1.85 -11.77 -10.02
CA ILE A 168 -1.32 -10.45 -10.38
C ILE A 168 -2.21 -9.81 -11.45
N ASP A 169 -2.84 -8.72 -11.07
CA ASP A 169 -3.57 -7.81 -11.93
C ASP A 169 -2.81 -6.48 -12.09
N ALA A 170 -3.19 -5.69 -13.08
CA ALA A 170 -2.60 -4.37 -13.29
C ALA A 170 -3.05 -3.39 -12.18
N PRO A 171 -2.21 -2.40 -11.77
CA PRO A 171 -2.56 -1.43 -10.72
C PRO A 171 -3.93 -0.77 -10.94
N LYS A 172 -4.17 -0.27 -12.16
CA LYS A 172 -5.46 0.35 -12.51
C LYS A 172 -6.63 -0.65 -12.46
N SER A 173 -6.43 -1.90 -12.88
CA SER A 173 -7.48 -2.92 -12.79
C SER A 173 -7.84 -3.25 -11.34
N VAL A 174 -6.85 -3.26 -10.43
CA VAL A 174 -7.09 -3.43 -8.98
C VAL A 174 -7.93 -2.27 -8.45
N ILE A 175 -7.57 -1.02 -8.76
CA ILE A 175 -8.35 0.17 -8.37
C ILE A 175 -9.77 0.10 -8.93
N ASP A 176 -9.91 -0.11 -10.25
CA ASP A 176 -11.20 -0.09 -10.94
C ASP A 176 -12.14 -1.21 -10.46
N SER A 177 -11.58 -2.31 -9.95
CA SER A 177 -12.34 -3.45 -9.40
C SER A 177 -12.53 -3.39 -7.89
N THR A 178 -11.97 -2.38 -7.21
CA THR A 178 -12.16 -2.19 -5.76
C THR A 178 -13.59 -1.71 -5.52
N ASP A 179 -14.49 -2.64 -5.20
CA ASP A 179 -15.91 -2.38 -4.90
C ASP A 179 -16.18 -2.04 -3.42
N GLY A 180 -15.13 -2.02 -2.61
CA GLY A 180 -15.17 -1.79 -1.16
C GLY A 180 -14.30 -0.62 -0.72
N LYS A 181 -13.84 -0.67 0.53
CA LYS A 181 -13.00 0.39 1.12
C LYS A 181 -11.51 0.24 0.81
N TYR A 182 -10.98 -0.99 0.65
CA TYR A 182 -9.53 -1.22 0.64
C TYR A 182 -9.16 -2.37 -0.30
N ASN A 183 -8.09 -2.21 -1.07
CA ASN A 183 -7.45 -3.29 -1.81
C ASN A 183 -6.17 -3.74 -1.10
N GLU A 184 -5.69 -4.94 -1.44
CA GLU A 184 -4.46 -5.50 -0.87
C GLU A 184 -3.48 -5.93 -1.97
N VAL A 185 -2.25 -5.47 -1.84
CA VAL A 185 -1.11 -5.80 -2.69
C VAL A 185 0.00 -6.29 -1.78
N LEU A 186 0.50 -7.51 -2.02
CA LEU A 186 1.58 -8.10 -1.25
C LEU A 186 2.91 -7.87 -1.95
N VAL A 187 3.85 -7.28 -1.20
CA VAL A 187 5.17 -6.89 -1.68
C VAL A 187 6.24 -7.62 -0.89
N VAL A 188 7.17 -8.30 -1.57
CA VAL A 188 8.37 -8.84 -0.92
C VAL A 188 9.28 -7.69 -0.53
N GLY A 189 9.59 -7.57 0.76
CA GLY A 189 10.48 -6.53 1.27
C GLY A 189 11.97 -6.86 1.05
N LYS A 190 12.33 -8.12 1.28
CA LYS A 190 13.71 -8.62 1.17
C LYS A 190 14.28 -8.54 -0.26
N PRO A 191 15.51 -8.01 -0.44
CA PRO A 191 16.20 -8.05 -1.72
C PRO A 191 16.78 -9.44 -2.02
N ASN A 192 17.21 -9.64 -3.27
CA ASN A 192 17.95 -10.81 -3.74
C ASN A 192 17.16 -12.13 -3.71
N ILE A 193 15.82 -12.06 -3.73
CA ILE A 193 14.93 -13.23 -3.86
C ILE A 193 14.49 -13.35 -5.33
N ARG A 194 14.64 -14.53 -5.93
CA ARG A 194 14.11 -14.79 -7.28
C ARG A 194 12.65 -15.19 -7.19
N THR A 195 11.77 -14.31 -7.65
CA THR A 195 10.30 -14.51 -7.66
C THR A 195 9.82 -14.99 -9.03
N TYR A 196 10.13 -14.25 -10.10
CA TYR A 196 9.62 -14.48 -11.46
C TYR A 196 10.71 -14.99 -12.42
N GLU A 197 10.37 -15.98 -13.25
CA GLU A 197 11.21 -16.41 -14.37
C GLU A 197 11.44 -15.24 -15.35
N GLY A 198 12.69 -15.02 -15.74
CA GLY A 198 13.05 -13.95 -16.68
C GLY A 198 13.16 -12.54 -16.08
N TYR A 199 12.86 -12.38 -14.78
CA TYR A 199 13.11 -11.14 -14.05
C TYR A 199 14.39 -11.25 -13.22
N ASN A 200 14.96 -10.08 -12.90
CA ASN A 200 15.98 -9.99 -11.87
C ASN A 200 15.40 -10.35 -10.49
N ALA A 201 16.27 -10.69 -9.55
CA ALA A 201 15.87 -10.84 -8.16
C ALA A 201 15.25 -9.55 -7.60
N THR A 202 14.46 -9.68 -6.53
CA THR A 202 13.88 -8.55 -5.79
C THR A 202 14.96 -7.55 -5.41
N LYS A 203 14.60 -6.27 -5.36
CA LYS A 203 15.49 -5.18 -4.93
C LYS A 203 14.91 -4.52 -3.68
N ASN A 204 15.70 -3.65 -3.07
CA ASN A 204 15.20 -2.82 -1.97
C ASN A 204 13.99 -2.00 -2.43
N VAL A 205 12.94 -2.00 -1.62
CA VAL A 205 11.74 -1.19 -1.84
C VAL A 205 12.02 0.22 -1.31
N LYS A 206 12.00 1.23 -2.20
CA LYS A 206 12.29 2.60 -1.80
C LYS A 206 11.10 3.26 -1.13
N VAL A 207 11.33 3.94 -0.01
CA VAL A 207 10.32 4.80 0.64
C VAL A 207 10.46 6.21 0.07
N CYS A 208 9.42 6.67 -0.62
CA CYS A 208 9.49 7.89 -1.44
C CYS A 208 8.75 9.08 -0.82
N GLY A 209 7.72 8.84 -0.01
CA GLY A 209 6.94 9.91 0.58
C GLY A 209 5.97 9.40 1.64
N ILE A 210 5.17 10.31 2.15
CA ILE A 210 4.05 10.01 3.04
C ILE A 210 2.77 10.42 2.32
N TYR A 211 1.77 9.55 2.30
CA TYR A 211 0.43 9.87 1.82
C TYR A 211 -0.52 9.91 3.00
N CYS A 212 -1.32 10.97 3.09
CA CYS A 212 -2.34 11.16 4.10
C CYS A 212 -3.69 11.42 3.41
N HIS A 213 -4.64 10.51 3.57
CA HIS A 213 -6.02 10.66 3.09
C HIS A 213 -7.00 10.62 4.24
N GLN A 214 -7.51 11.79 4.62
CA GLN A 214 -8.51 11.93 5.66
C GLN A 214 -9.91 12.14 5.07
N MET A 215 -10.83 11.28 5.44
CA MET A 215 -12.25 11.41 5.13
C MET A 215 -12.94 12.32 6.16
N LEU A 216 -13.56 13.39 5.69
CA LEU A 216 -14.28 14.38 6.49
C LEU A 216 -15.79 14.13 6.44
N ASN A 217 -16.49 14.45 7.52
CA ASN A 217 -17.95 14.38 7.63
C ASN A 217 -18.50 15.51 8.53
N ASP A 218 -19.79 15.49 8.82
CA ASP A 218 -20.46 16.53 9.62
C ASP A 218 -19.94 16.67 11.06
N ASN A 219 -19.23 15.67 11.60
CA ASN A 219 -18.63 15.74 12.92
C ASN A 219 -17.31 16.51 12.91
N LYS A 220 -17.39 17.84 12.99
CA LYS A 220 -16.23 18.75 12.95
C LYS A 220 -15.20 18.48 14.04
N ALA A 221 -15.64 18.17 15.26
CA ALA A 221 -14.74 17.89 16.38
C ALA A 221 -13.92 16.61 16.13
N LYS A 222 -14.56 15.56 15.62
CA LYS A 222 -13.87 14.32 15.24
C LYS A 222 -12.88 14.56 14.10
N ASN A 223 -13.26 15.32 13.08
CA ASN A 223 -12.37 15.66 11.97
C ASN A 223 -11.12 16.39 12.45
N LEU A 224 -11.25 17.38 13.34
CA LEU A 224 -10.12 18.11 13.89
C LEU A 224 -9.22 17.19 14.72
N SER A 225 -9.80 16.37 15.60
CA SER A 225 -9.02 15.40 16.40
C SER A 225 -8.27 14.39 15.53
N THR A 226 -8.88 13.89 14.46
CA THR A 226 -8.21 13.00 13.49
C THR A 226 -7.10 13.72 12.75
N TYR A 227 -7.32 14.97 12.34
CA TYR A 227 -6.31 15.78 11.65
C TYR A 227 -5.06 16.00 12.51
N GLU A 228 -5.25 16.36 13.78
CA GLU A 228 -4.15 16.55 14.74
C GLU A 228 -3.37 15.25 14.94
N LYS A 229 -4.06 14.12 15.12
CA LYS A 229 -3.43 12.79 15.24
C LYS A 229 -2.66 12.41 13.98
N ASN A 230 -3.24 12.63 12.80
CA ASN A 230 -2.56 12.34 11.53
C ASN A 230 -1.30 13.19 11.37
N ASN A 231 -1.36 14.49 11.71
CA ASN A 231 -0.17 15.35 11.69
C ASN A 231 0.90 14.87 12.68
N GLN A 232 0.54 14.53 13.92
CA GLN A 232 1.50 13.97 14.88
C GLN A 232 2.18 12.69 14.35
N LEU A 233 1.43 11.84 13.65
CA LEU A 233 1.96 10.62 13.05
C LEU A 233 2.92 10.94 11.89
N ILE A 234 2.54 11.87 11.02
CA ILE A 234 3.38 12.36 9.93
C ILE A 234 4.69 12.94 10.47
N GLU A 235 4.66 13.75 11.53
CA GLU A 235 5.89 14.31 12.12
C GLU A 235 6.82 13.23 12.65
N LYS A 236 6.29 12.21 13.35
CA LYS A 236 7.11 11.07 13.80
C LYS A 236 7.74 10.32 12.63
N LEU A 237 6.98 10.10 11.56
CA LEU A 237 7.50 9.45 10.35
C LEU A 237 8.58 10.28 9.67
N LEU A 238 8.45 11.61 9.64
CA LEU A 238 9.45 12.54 9.09
C LEU A 238 10.72 12.57 9.93
N ILE A 239 10.62 12.46 11.26
CA ILE A 239 11.78 12.34 12.14
C ILE A 239 12.56 11.05 11.82
N ALA A 240 11.86 9.92 11.71
CA ALA A 240 12.48 8.64 11.37
C ALA A 240 12.95 8.54 9.90
N ASN A 241 12.37 9.35 9.01
CA ASN A 241 12.62 9.34 7.57
C ASN A 241 12.73 10.79 7.03
N PRO A 242 13.84 11.50 7.31
CA PRO A 242 13.99 12.90 6.96
C PRO A 242 13.98 13.11 5.44
N GLY A 243 13.33 14.19 5.01
CA GLY A 243 13.31 14.62 3.60
C GLY A 243 12.30 13.89 2.71
N LEU A 244 11.31 13.20 3.29
CA LEU A 244 10.15 12.68 2.57
C LEU A 244 9.14 13.80 2.27
N THR A 245 8.61 13.82 1.04
CA THR A 245 7.49 14.68 0.66
C THR A 245 6.17 14.11 1.20
N VAL A 246 5.31 14.99 1.73
CA VAL A 246 3.99 14.64 2.25
C VAL A 246 2.91 15.02 1.24
N PHE A 247 2.13 14.06 0.80
CA PHE A 247 0.94 14.24 -0.04
C PHE A 247 -0.30 14.16 0.83
N LYS A 248 -1.10 15.23 0.87
CA LYS A 248 -2.34 15.30 1.67
C LYS A 248 -3.57 15.30 0.76
N GLU A 249 -4.60 14.62 1.22
CA GLU A 249 -5.90 14.54 0.57
C GLU A 249 -7.01 14.59 1.62
N PHE A 250 -8.02 15.43 1.37
CA PHE A 250 -9.19 15.58 2.22
C PHE A 250 -10.45 15.42 1.38
N THR A 251 -11.26 14.42 1.72
CA THR A 251 -12.48 14.11 0.96
C THR A 251 -13.68 14.17 1.87
N TRP A 252 -14.71 14.92 1.45
CA TRP A 252 -15.99 14.94 2.15
C TRP A 252 -16.81 13.69 1.85
N THR A 253 -17.41 13.10 2.89
CA THR A 253 -18.18 11.85 2.83
C THR A 253 -19.63 12.00 3.26
N GLY A 254 -20.02 13.18 3.74
CA GLY A 254 -21.41 13.50 4.06
C GLY A 254 -22.22 13.89 2.82
N ASN A 255 -23.49 14.23 3.02
CA ASN A 255 -24.39 14.60 1.93
C ASN A 255 -24.00 15.95 1.29
N ILE A 256 -23.79 15.94 -0.03
CA ILE A 256 -23.58 17.14 -0.84
C ILE A 256 -24.88 17.48 -1.56
N THR A 257 -25.30 18.74 -1.43
CA THR A 257 -26.46 19.33 -2.12
C THR A 257 -26.02 20.65 -2.76
N MET A 258 -26.79 21.16 -3.72
CA MET A 258 -26.50 22.48 -4.32
C MET A 258 -26.38 23.59 -3.26
N ASN A 259 -27.14 23.51 -2.18
CA ASN A 259 -27.19 24.55 -1.14
C ASN A 259 -26.02 24.49 -0.13
N ASN A 260 -25.24 23.40 -0.09
CA ASN A 260 -24.16 23.25 0.88
C ASN A 260 -22.78 23.00 0.25
N ALA A 261 -22.68 22.86 -1.07
CA ALA A 261 -21.44 22.54 -1.78
C ALA A 261 -20.31 23.53 -1.48
N ASP A 262 -20.56 24.85 -1.59
CA ASP A 262 -19.54 25.86 -1.33
C ASP A 262 -19.10 25.91 0.14
N ARG A 263 -20.05 25.69 1.06
CA ARG A 263 -19.75 25.61 2.50
C ARG A 263 -18.89 24.40 2.81
N ILE A 264 -19.18 23.25 2.20
CA ILE A 264 -18.37 22.03 2.34
C ILE A 264 -16.97 22.26 1.76
N LYS A 265 -16.87 22.84 0.56
CA LYS A 265 -15.58 23.17 -0.07
C LYS A 265 -14.75 24.10 0.80
N SER A 266 -15.36 25.15 1.35
CA SER A 266 -14.71 26.06 2.30
C SER A 266 -14.26 25.36 3.57
N TYR A 267 -15.04 24.42 4.09
CA TYR A 267 -14.69 23.64 5.27
C TYR A 267 -13.52 22.67 4.99
N VAL A 268 -13.55 21.93 3.88
CA VAL A 268 -12.44 21.04 3.49
C VAL A 268 -11.13 21.83 3.33
N ASN A 269 -11.20 23.04 2.80
CA ASN A 269 -10.03 23.92 2.64
C ASN A 269 -9.38 24.32 3.97
N THR A 270 -10.04 24.20 5.13
CA THR A 270 -9.43 24.54 6.42
C THR A 270 -8.39 23.50 6.90
N PHE A 271 -8.28 22.36 6.21
CA PHE A 271 -7.36 21.27 6.57
C PHE A 271 -6.08 21.23 5.71
N LYS A 272 -5.98 22.12 4.74
CA LYS A 272 -4.88 22.16 3.75
C LYS A 272 -3.56 22.60 4.37
#